data_AF-A0A661V945-F1
#
_entry.id   AF-A0A661V945-F1
#
_cell.length_a   1.000
_cell.length_b   1.000
_cell.length_c   1.000
_cell.angle_alpha   90.00
_cell.angle_beta   90.00
_cell.angle_gamma   90.00
#
_symmetry.space_group_name_H-M   'P 1'
#
loop_
_entity.id
_entity.type
_entity.pdbx_description
1 polymer ?
#
loop_
_entity_poly.entity_id
_entity_poly.type
_entity_poly.pdbx_seq_one_letter_code
_entity_poly.pdbx_strand_id
1 'polypeptide(L)'
;MDTVAQRSRELKEKENKEKAMGGAERVGKQHKSGKLTARERLGLLFDPGSFHELDLFVQHRAVLFGMDKTYVPAEGVITGHGTVNGRPLCA
;
A
#
# COMPACT_ATOMS: atom_id res chain seq x y z
N MET A 1 3.81 13.93 -26.83
CA MET A 1 3.76 14.24 -25.39
C MET A 1 2.44 13.72 -24.86
N ASP A 2 2.47 12.94 -23.79
CA ASP A 2 1.24 12.44 -23.17
C ASP A 2 0.42 13.58 -22.59
N THR A 3 -0.89 13.47 -22.72
CA THR A 3 -1.84 14.42 -22.13
C THR A 3 -1.87 14.27 -20.61
N VAL A 4 -2.27 15.34 -19.91
CA VAL A 4 -2.51 15.29 -18.46
C VAL A 4 -3.51 14.18 -18.12
N ALA A 5 -4.55 14.01 -18.93
CA ALA A 5 -5.55 12.96 -18.74
C ALA A 5 -4.97 11.55 -18.83
N GLN A 6 -4.02 11.30 -19.74
CA GLN A 6 -3.31 10.02 -19.83
C GLN A 6 -2.45 9.79 -18.58
N ARG A 7 -1.67 10.78 -18.16
CA ARG A 7 -0.82 10.66 -16.96
C ARG A 7 -1.63 10.43 -15.68
N SER A 8 -2.79 11.07 -15.53
CA SER A 8 -3.67 10.84 -14.38
C SER A 8 -4.21 9.40 -14.35
N ARG A 9 -4.51 8.81 -15.52
CA ARG A 9 -4.92 7.40 -15.59
C ARG A 9 -3.78 6.47 -15.23
N GLU A 10 -2.59 6.68 -15.77
CA GLU A 10 -1.40 5.90 -15.45
C GLU A 10 -1.06 5.94 -13.96
N LEU A 11 -1.17 7.11 -13.32
CA LEU A 11 -1.00 7.23 -11.87
C LEU A 11 -2.00 6.35 -11.12
N LYS A 12 -3.27 6.39 -11.50
CA LYS A 12 -4.33 5.60 -10.86
C LYS A 12 -4.10 4.09 -11.02
N GLU A 13 -3.63 3.67 -12.18
CA GLU A 13 -3.28 2.27 -12.43
C GLU A 13 -2.10 1.82 -11.55
N LYS A 14 -1.07 2.65 -11.41
CA LYS A 14 0.06 2.39 -10.51
C LYS A 14 -0.39 2.32 -9.05
N GLU A 15 -1.23 3.26 -8.59
CA GLU A 15 -1.79 3.22 -7.23
C GLU A 15 -2.55 1.92 -6.97
N ASN A 16 -3.40 1.50 -7.91
CA ASN A 16 -4.18 0.28 -7.78
C ASN A 16 -3.28 -0.96 -7.71
N LYS A 17 -2.19 -0.97 -8.49
CA LYS A 17 -1.19 -2.04 -8.46
C LYS A 17 -0.48 -2.13 -7.11
N GLU A 18 -0.02 -1.00 -6.55
CA GLU A 18 0.61 -0.98 -5.22
C GLU A 18 -0.38 -1.41 -4.11
N LYS A 19 -1.63 -0.93 -4.19
CA LYS A 19 -2.69 -1.26 -3.23
C LYS A 19 -3.15 -2.72 -3.29
N ALA A 20 -2.86 -3.44 -4.37
CA ALA A 20 -3.11 -4.87 -4.49
C ALA A 20 -2.17 -5.73 -3.61
N MET A 21 -1.15 -5.12 -2.98
CA MET A 21 -0.19 -5.80 -2.09
C MET A 21 0.44 -7.02 -2.80
N GLY A 22 0.66 -8.13 -2.09
CA GLY A 22 1.20 -9.36 -2.66
C GLY A 22 0.30 -10.09 -3.68
N GLY A 23 -0.79 -9.47 -4.15
CA GLY A 23 -1.75 -10.04 -5.08
C GLY A 23 -2.82 -10.93 -4.42
N ALA A 24 -3.85 -11.24 -5.19
CA ALA A 24 -5.06 -11.92 -4.71
C ALA A 24 -4.78 -13.27 -4.03
N GLU A 25 -3.78 -14.03 -4.50
CA GLU A 25 -3.40 -15.31 -3.90
C GLU A 25 -2.86 -15.15 -2.48
N ARG A 26 -1.89 -14.23 -2.27
CA ARG A 26 -1.28 -14.00 -0.96
C ARG A 26 -2.26 -13.36 0.01
N VAL A 27 -3.09 -12.44 -0.48
CA VAL A 27 -4.20 -11.85 0.30
C VAL A 27 -5.19 -12.94 0.72
N GLY A 28 -5.61 -13.81 -0.20
CA GLY A 28 -6.49 -14.93 0.10
C GLY A 28 -5.89 -15.90 1.13
N LYS A 29 -4.58 -16.17 1.07
CA LYS A 29 -3.88 -16.99 2.08
C LYS A 29 -3.88 -16.31 3.46
N GLN A 30 -3.66 -15.00 3.52
CA GLN A 30 -3.72 -14.22 4.75
C GLN A 30 -5.11 -14.31 5.40
N HIS A 31 -6.17 -14.09 4.63
CA HIS A 31 -7.54 -14.20 5.10
C HIS A 31 -7.91 -15.62 5.54
N LYS A 32 -7.50 -16.65 4.80
CA LYS A 32 -7.67 -18.07 5.19
C LYS A 32 -7.02 -18.41 6.53
N SER A 33 -5.97 -17.67 6.92
CA SER A 33 -5.34 -17.82 8.23
C SER A 33 -6.03 -17.04 9.35
N GLY A 34 -7.19 -16.44 9.10
CA GLY A 34 -7.95 -15.63 10.06
C GLY A 34 -7.35 -14.26 10.32
N LYS A 35 -6.43 -13.79 9.46
CA LYS A 35 -5.72 -12.53 9.64
C LYS A 35 -6.20 -11.50 8.64
N LEU A 36 -6.26 -10.26 9.09
CA LEU A 36 -6.40 -9.10 8.22
C LEU A 36 -5.07 -8.77 7.52
N THR A 37 -5.16 -8.14 6.36
CA THR A 37 -4.06 -7.49 5.65
C THR A 37 -3.63 -6.20 6.36
N ALA A 38 -2.49 -5.62 5.96
CA ALA A 38 -1.98 -4.39 6.55
C ALA A 38 -2.99 -3.22 6.41
N ARG A 39 -3.55 -3.03 5.20
CA ARG A 39 -4.52 -1.96 4.93
C ARG A 39 -5.83 -2.14 5.67
N GLU A 40 -6.32 -3.37 5.79
CA GLU A 40 -7.54 -3.67 6.55
C GLU A 40 -7.37 -3.35 8.05
N ARG A 41 -6.19 -3.65 8.62
CA ARG A 41 -5.91 -3.30 10.03
C ARG A 41 -5.92 -1.79 10.25
N LEU A 42 -5.30 -1.03 9.34
CA LEU A 42 -5.30 0.43 9.39
C LEU A 42 -6.72 1.00 9.21
N GLY A 43 -7.50 0.41 8.31
CA GLY A 43 -8.90 0.78 8.09
C GLY A 43 -9.82 0.52 9.29
N LEU A 44 -9.47 -0.40 10.18
CA LEU A 44 -10.17 -0.60 11.46
C LEU A 44 -9.66 0.30 12.59
N LEU A 45 -8.38 0.66 12.55
CA LEU A 45 -7.76 1.47 13.61
C LEU A 45 -8.11 2.95 13.49
N PHE A 46 -8.02 3.49 12.28
CA PHE A 46 -8.22 4.92 12.01
C PHE A 46 -9.69 5.26 11.78
N ASP A 47 -10.07 6.48 12.13
CA ASP A 47 -11.40 7.01 11.84
C ASP A 47 -11.65 6.96 10.31
N PRO A 48 -12.86 6.63 9.84
CA PRO A 48 -13.14 6.43 8.43
C PRO A 48 -12.69 7.62 7.55
N GLY A 49 -11.86 7.33 6.55
CA GLY A 49 -11.35 8.35 5.62
C GLY A 49 -10.24 9.25 6.18
N SER A 50 -9.79 9.04 7.42
CA SER A 50 -8.74 9.89 8.03
C SER A 50 -7.32 9.46 7.69
N PHE A 51 -7.09 8.18 7.36
CA PHE A 51 -5.74 7.67 7.11
C PHE A 51 -5.17 8.20 5.79
N HIS A 52 -4.08 8.94 5.90
CA HIS A 52 -3.26 9.43 4.80
C HIS A 52 -1.97 8.60 4.73
N GLU A 53 -1.87 7.81 3.66
CA GLU A 53 -0.72 6.95 3.41
C GLU A 53 0.45 7.74 2.82
N LEU A 54 1.66 7.43 3.27
CA LEU A 54 2.91 7.98 2.78
C LEU A 54 3.69 6.91 2.00
N ASP A 55 4.57 7.37 1.11
CA ASP A 55 5.57 6.53 0.43
C ASP A 55 5.03 5.30 -0.34
N LEU A 56 3.78 5.36 -0.84
CA LEU A 56 3.11 4.27 -1.57
C LEU A 56 3.94 3.66 -2.71
N PHE A 57 4.80 4.46 -3.36
CA PHE A 57 5.60 4.05 -4.53
C PHE A 57 7.06 3.74 -4.19
N VAL A 58 7.44 3.70 -2.91
CA VAL A 58 8.81 3.40 -2.52
C VAL A 58 9.16 1.95 -2.89
N GLN A 59 10.41 1.74 -3.31
CA GLN A 59 10.96 0.44 -3.69
C GLN A 59 12.39 0.30 -3.18
N HIS A 60 12.79 -0.92 -2.83
CA HIS A 60 14.15 -1.24 -2.45
C HIS A 60 15.12 -0.89 -3.57
N ARG A 61 16.36 -0.59 -3.15
CA ARG A 61 17.52 -0.49 -4.03
C ARG A 61 18.48 -1.67 -3.89
N ALA A 62 18.05 -2.72 -3.19
CA ALA A 62 18.84 -3.91 -2.97
C ALA A 62 19.00 -4.70 -4.28
N VAL A 63 20.21 -5.19 -4.55
CA VAL A 63 20.55 -5.93 -5.78
C VAL A 63 21.04 -7.36 -5.51
N LEU A 64 21.38 -7.68 -4.27
CA LEU A 64 21.91 -8.99 -3.91
C LEU A 64 20.80 -10.04 -3.94
N PHE A 65 21.18 -11.30 -4.21
CA PHE A 65 20.29 -12.47 -4.16
C PHE A 65 19.03 -12.38 -5.05
N GLY A 66 19.10 -11.66 -6.17
CA GLY A 66 17.98 -11.52 -7.11
C GLY A 66 16.93 -10.48 -6.69
N MET A 67 17.23 -9.66 -5.68
CA MET A 67 16.35 -8.57 -5.27
C MET A 67 16.15 -7.55 -6.39
N ASP A 68 17.13 -7.33 -7.27
CA ASP A 68 17.00 -6.46 -8.45
C ASP A 68 15.82 -6.81 -9.37
N LYS A 69 15.38 -8.07 -9.37
CA LYS A 69 14.25 -8.59 -10.17
C LYS A 69 12.98 -8.77 -9.36
N THR A 70 13.05 -8.56 -8.05
CA THR A 70 11.93 -8.73 -7.14
C THR A 70 11.18 -7.41 -7.05
N TYR A 71 9.86 -7.48 -7.13
CA TYR A 71 9.00 -6.32 -6.92
C TYR A 71 8.23 -6.51 -5.62
N VAL A 72 8.40 -5.57 -4.69
CA VAL A 72 7.76 -5.58 -3.38
C VAL A 72 6.92 -4.31 -3.23
N PRO A 73 5.59 -4.42 -3.30
CA PRO A 73 4.71 -3.25 -3.18
C PRO A 73 4.91 -2.53 -1.85
N ALA A 74 5.05 -1.20 -1.91
CA ALA A 74 5.35 -0.32 -0.77
C ALA A 74 6.47 -0.84 0.18
N GLU A 75 7.46 -1.59 -0.35
CA GLU A 75 8.52 -2.22 0.46
C GLU A 75 7.99 -3.15 1.58
N GLY A 76 6.74 -3.63 1.46
CA GLY A 76 6.12 -4.52 2.44
C GLY A 76 5.65 -3.85 3.73
N VAL A 77 5.72 -2.52 3.83
CA VAL A 77 5.22 -1.74 4.97
C VAL A 77 4.26 -0.65 4.50
N ILE A 78 3.27 -0.32 5.31
CA ILE A 78 2.34 0.78 5.03
C ILE A 78 2.45 1.75 6.17
N THR A 79 2.88 2.97 5.84
CA THR A 79 3.11 4.05 6.79
C THR A 79 2.18 5.21 6.49
N GLY A 80 1.87 5.99 7.52
CA GLY A 80 1.03 7.17 7.34
C GLY A 80 0.61 7.82 8.65
N HIS A 81 -0.38 8.69 8.53
CA HIS A 81 -0.97 9.37 9.67
C HIS A 81 -2.48 9.54 9.47
N GLY A 82 -3.21 9.74 10.55
CA GLY A 82 -4.67 9.93 10.52
C GLY A 82 -5.18 10.29 11.89
N THR A 83 -6.46 10.01 12.15
CA THR A 83 -7.06 10.21 13.47
C THR A 83 -7.63 8.93 14.07
N VAL A 84 -7.57 8.81 15.40
CA VAL A 84 -8.26 7.77 16.17
C VAL A 84 -9.06 8.48 17.26
N ASN A 85 -10.38 8.35 17.23
CA ASN A 85 -11.29 9.13 18.09
C ASN A 85 -11.02 10.64 17.97
N GLY A 86 -10.78 11.12 16.75
CA GLY A 86 -10.49 12.53 16.44
C GLY A 86 -9.10 13.01 16.85
N ARG A 87 -8.25 12.15 17.42
CA ARG A 87 -6.89 12.51 17.88
C ARG A 87 -5.85 12.11 16.85
N PRO A 88 -4.86 12.97 16.53
CA PRO A 88 -3.84 12.66 15.53
C PRO A 88 -2.95 11.49 15.98
N LEU A 89 -2.65 10.59 15.05
CA LEU A 89 -1.79 9.42 15.24
C LEU A 89 -0.98 9.16 13.97
N CYS A 90 0.26 8.68 14.14
CA CYS A 90 1.08 8.11 13.06
C CYS A 90 1.18 6.58 13.24
N ALA A 91 1.20 5.85 12.13
CA ALA A 91 1.32 4.39 12.10
C ALA A 91 2.21 3.93 10.95
#